data_AF-A0A8S4A7F9-F1
#
_entry.id   AF-A0A8S4A7F9-F1
#
_cell.length_a   1.000
_cell.length_b   1.000
_cell.length_c   1.000
_cell.angle_alpha   90.00
_cell.angle_beta   90.00
_cell.angle_gamma   90.00
#
_symmetry.space_group_name_H-M   'P 1'
#
loop_
_entity.id
_entity.type
_entity.pdbx_description
1 polymer ?
#
loop_
_entity_poly.entity_id
_entity_poly.type
_entity_poly.pdbx_seq_one_letter_code
_entity_poly.pdbx_strand_id
1 'polypeptide(L)'
;MVNKTSSDKVKLKQKSRKRSLADVAHDEEPETKQGKTQPEFVSISEVEFKFLLSDQETVIEGLEKFIGSAEAVIEGQECPDIVAGYCRSSQTCSELFTLIDPTGPKMKANELALVFRCLELVLTRIQTNLLKFSSTGEAVVQKLLAGHMGQVYNCLQEQNKSKTIKAALRLLTSMVRLSDRAKKAVQSRLNFAHATFPPIFRRRNRKDPNDVRSCAVALTLSFLQDSDLSTISSLVQQRTFLQQVIGGLKYDRHDLVLETLATLLDKVVTLPGLTKTEKVKLFSEMVLKQLCELYDWQGPTGWVPGGKKRKKDDEPRVIPEGFSEDQEAVANVAHAFLLEVCCSHKHGLNFYDKSLGTGNRNYNQLLAHLVDWLVKKMDKPKIADLIIGILCACPDLIKATLTNLCPSLTPRWSDKWRQLMGWLIKFLSSLDYFKEDHITVVSMATKFCLPPTNVAAILTQGLK
;
A
#
# COMPACT_ATOMS: atom_id res chain seq x y z
N MET A 1 -36.17 -29.64 -68.04
CA MET A 1 -36.93 -29.09 -66.90
C MET A 1 -35.99 -29.11 -65.70
N VAL A 2 -35.37 -27.98 -65.30
CA VAL A 2 -35.87 -27.01 -64.28
C VAL A 2 -35.96 -27.73 -62.91
N ASN A 3 -35.30 -27.40 -61.79
CA ASN A 3 -34.69 -26.20 -61.21
C ASN A 3 -33.62 -26.63 -60.16
N LYS A 4 -32.45 -25.98 -60.05
CA LYS A 4 -32.12 -24.80 -59.21
C LYS A 4 -32.45 -24.95 -57.71
N THR A 5 -31.40 -25.23 -56.95
CA THR A 5 -31.25 -25.08 -55.51
C THR A 5 -31.28 -23.59 -55.11
N SER A 6 -32.17 -23.23 -54.19
CA SER A 6 -32.25 -21.89 -53.61
C SER A 6 -31.58 -21.86 -52.24
N SER A 7 -30.76 -20.84 -52.04
CA SER A 7 -30.15 -20.44 -50.79
C SER A 7 -31.19 -19.88 -49.83
N ASP A 8 -31.09 -20.21 -48.54
CA ASP A 8 -31.53 -19.31 -47.47
C ASP A 8 -30.65 -19.48 -46.23
N LYS A 9 -29.83 -18.44 -45.97
CA LYS A 9 -29.04 -18.26 -44.74
C LYS A 9 -29.82 -17.36 -43.79
N VAL A 10 -30.45 -17.94 -42.78
CA VAL A 10 -30.98 -17.20 -41.62
C VAL A 10 -29.83 -16.94 -40.64
N LYS A 11 -29.43 -15.66 -40.53
CA LYS A 11 -28.50 -15.13 -39.53
C LYS A 11 -29.21 -14.95 -38.19
N LEU A 12 -28.90 -15.78 -37.19
CA LEU A 12 -29.18 -15.49 -35.79
C LEU A 12 -28.02 -14.69 -35.17
N LYS A 13 -28.29 -13.42 -34.85
CA LYS A 13 -27.41 -12.53 -34.09
C LYS A 13 -27.39 -12.95 -32.62
N GLN A 14 -26.29 -13.52 -32.13
CA GLN A 14 -25.93 -13.46 -30.71
C GLN A 14 -24.96 -12.30 -30.48
N LYS A 15 -25.47 -11.26 -29.80
CA LYS A 15 -24.71 -10.14 -29.25
C LYS A 15 -23.91 -10.66 -28.04
N SER A 16 -22.64 -11.01 -28.21
CA SER A 16 -21.70 -11.07 -27.08
C SER A 16 -20.98 -9.72 -26.97
N ARG A 17 -21.30 -8.98 -25.91
CA ARG A 17 -20.57 -7.76 -25.52
C ARG A 17 -19.20 -8.16 -25.00
N LYS A 18 -18.20 -8.25 -25.88
CA LYS A 18 -16.79 -8.14 -25.49
C LYS A 18 -16.54 -6.68 -25.10
N ARG A 19 -16.55 -6.38 -23.80
CA ARG A 19 -15.89 -5.18 -23.27
C ARG A 19 -14.40 -5.38 -23.48
N SER A 20 -13.83 -4.68 -24.45
CA SER A 20 -12.38 -4.50 -24.57
C SER A 20 -11.90 -3.80 -23.30
N LEU A 21 -11.06 -4.48 -22.54
CA LEU A 21 -10.19 -3.84 -21.55
C LEU A 21 -9.33 -2.85 -22.33
N ALA A 22 -9.60 -1.56 -22.10
CA ALA A 22 -8.87 -0.47 -22.69
C ALA A 22 -7.39 -0.55 -22.30
N ASP A 23 -6.55 -0.22 -23.26
CA ASP A 23 -5.11 -0.03 -23.10
C ASP A 23 -4.82 0.80 -21.85
N VAL A 24 -4.16 0.18 -20.87
CA VAL A 24 -3.52 0.91 -19.79
C VAL A 24 -2.45 1.77 -20.44
N ALA A 25 -2.70 3.08 -20.49
CA ALA A 25 -1.81 4.05 -21.10
C ALA A 25 -0.40 3.92 -20.47
N HIS A 26 0.51 3.36 -21.25
CA HIS A 26 1.94 3.41 -20.98
C HIS A 26 2.41 4.84 -21.25
N ASP A 27 2.48 5.65 -20.18
CA ASP A 27 3.34 6.83 -20.17
C ASP A 27 4.76 6.33 -19.86
N GLU A 28 5.49 5.90 -20.89
CA GLU A 28 6.95 6.03 -20.84
C GLU A 28 7.23 7.53 -20.95
N GLU A 29 7.67 8.14 -19.85
CA GLU A 29 8.20 9.50 -19.89
C GLU A 29 9.38 9.48 -20.89
N PRO A 30 9.38 10.36 -21.91
CA PRO A 30 10.46 10.38 -22.89
C PRO A 30 11.77 10.67 -22.17
N GLU A 31 12.79 9.85 -22.46
CA GLU A 31 14.16 10.13 -22.06
C GLU A 31 14.52 11.54 -22.52
N THR A 32 15.00 12.36 -21.56
CA THR A 32 15.54 13.68 -21.82
C THR A 32 16.62 13.56 -22.87
N LYS A 33 16.32 14.00 -24.11
CA LYS A 33 17.31 14.22 -25.15
C LYS A 33 18.29 15.27 -24.63
N GLN A 34 19.44 14.82 -24.16
CA GLN A 34 20.61 15.67 -23.93
C GLN A 34 21.00 16.26 -25.29
N GLY A 35 20.99 17.60 -25.40
CA GLY A 35 21.35 18.28 -26.64
C GLY A 35 20.52 19.51 -27.03
N LYS A 36 19.81 20.15 -26.09
CA LYS A 36 19.40 21.55 -26.25
C LYS A 36 19.91 22.32 -25.04
N THR A 37 20.68 23.37 -25.28
CA THR A 37 21.05 24.40 -24.30
C THR A 37 19.76 24.82 -23.60
N GLN A 38 19.58 24.41 -22.35
CA GLN A 38 18.41 24.82 -21.58
C GLN A 38 18.51 26.35 -21.42
N PRO A 39 17.41 27.09 -21.64
CA PRO A 39 17.42 28.52 -21.35
C PRO A 39 17.85 28.72 -19.89
N GLU A 40 18.71 29.71 -19.68
CA GLU A 40 19.19 30.09 -18.36
C GLU A 40 17.98 30.32 -17.44
N PHE A 41 17.94 29.64 -16.30
CA PHE A 41 16.82 29.71 -15.38
C PHE A 41 16.78 31.10 -14.74
N VAL A 42 15.67 31.81 -14.93
CA VAL A 42 15.41 33.13 -14.33
C VAL A 42 14.27 33.00 -13.33
N SER A 43 14.57 33.20 -12.05
CA SER A 43 13.56 33.24 -10.99
C SER A 43 12.66 34.46 -11.13
N ILE A 44 11.36 34.31 -10.88
CA ILE A 44 10.40 35.42 -10.95
C ILE A 44 9.94 35.89 -9.56
N SER A 45 9.49 37.14 -9.50
CA SER A 45 8.84 37.70 -8.30
C SER A 45 7.35 37.36 -8.24
N GLU A 46 6.71 37.54 -7.07
CA GLU A 46 5.27 37.38 -6.92
C GLU A 46 4.46 38.40 -7.74
N VAL A 47 5.04 39.57 -8.03
CA VAL A 47 4.39 40.62 -8.83
C VAL A 47 4.37 40.21 -10.30
N GLU A 48 5.51 39.76 -10.81
CA GLU A 48 5.63 39.22 -12.17
C GLU A 48 4.73 37.99 -12.35
N PHE A 49 4.69 37.09 -11.36
CA PHE A 49 3.80 35.93 -11.38
C PHE A 49 2.33 36.34 -11.54
N LYS A 50 1.83 37.28 -10.72
CA LYS A 50 0.45 37.76 -10.82
C LYS A 50 0.16 38.45 -12.15
N PHE A 51 1.14 39.16 -12.71
CA PHE A 51 1.03 39.77 -14.04
C PHE A 51 0.86 38.70 -15.13
N LEU A 52 1.67 37.64 -15.11
CA LEU A 52 1.56 36.50 -16.04
C LEU A 52 0.23 35.73 -15.88
N LEU A 53 -0.38 35.75 -14.70
CA LEU A 53 -1.71 35.13 -14.52
C LEU A 53 -2.87 35.99 -15.04
N SER A 54 -2.64 37.27 -15.36
CA SER A 54 -3.68 38.18 -15.82
C SER A 54 -4.01 38.04 -17.31
N ASP A 55 -3.11 37.46 -18.09
CA ASP A 55 -3.28 37.22 -19.53
C ASP A 55 -3.31 35.72 -19.83
N GLN A 56 -4.38 35.27 -20.49
CA GLN A 56 -4.64 33.87 -20.82
C GLN A 56 -3.49 33.23 -21.63
N GLU A 57 -2.78 34.00 -22.44
CA GLU A 57 -1.65 33.49 -23.24
C GLU A 57 -0.41 33.20 -22.39
N THR A 58 -0.27 33.88 -21.24
CA THR A 58 0.92 33.78 -20.36
C THR A 58 0.69 32.97 -19.08
N VAL A 59 -0.55 32.53 -18.80
CA VAL A 59 -0.89 31.73 -17.61
C VAL A 59 0.01 30.49 -17.46
N ILE A 60 0.18 29.70 -18.53
CA ILE A 60 0.96 28.45 -18.46
C ILE A 60 2.42 28.76 -18.12
N GLU A 61 3.00 29.77 -18.78
CA GLU A 61 4.37 30.23 -18.53
C GLU A 61 4.52 30.71 -17.07
N GLY A 62 3.57 31.50 -16.58
CA GLY A 62 3.56 31.98 -15.19
C GLY A 62 3.54 30.84 -14.18
N LEU A 63 2.71 29.83 -14.39
CA LEU A 63 2.66 28.65 -13.51
C LEU A 63 3.96 27.85 -13.55
N GLU A 64 4.56 27.63 -14.73
CA GLU A 64 5.82 26.90 -14.85
C GLU A 64 6.99 27.66 -14.21
N LYS A 65 7.07 28.98 -14.42
CA LYS A 65 8.08 29.85 -13.78
C LYS A 65 7.91 29.90 -12.26
N PHE A 66 6.68 29.91 -11.75
CA PHE A 66 6.43 29.84 -10.30
C PHE A 66 6.94 28.54 -9.71
N ILE A 67 6.63 27.42 -10.36
CA ILE A 67 7.07 26.08 -9.93
C ILE A 67 8.61 26.02 -9.92
N GLY A 68 9.26 26.43 -11.00
CA GLY A 68 10.73 26.45 -11.08
C GLY A 68 11.37 27.36 -10.03
N SER A 69 10.82 28.56 -9.81
CA SER A 69 11.28 29.49 -8.77
C SER A 69 11.14 28.91 -7.36
N ALA A 70 10.03 28.23 -7.07
CA ALA A 70 9.82 27.59 -5.78
C ALA A 70 10.72 26.36 -5.58
N GLU A 71 10.96 25.57 -6.63
CA GLU A 71 11.86 24.41 -6.59
C GLU A 71 13.32 24.84 -6.41
N ALA A 72 13.78 25.89 -7.10
CA ALA A 72 15.11 26.47 -6.91
C ALA A 72 15.39 26.86 -5.46
N VAL A 73 14.41 27.47 -4.77
CA VAL A 73 14.52 27.82 -3.34
C VAL A 73 14.62 26.58 -2.47
N ILE A 74 13.88 25.50 -2.79
CA ILE A 74 13.93 24.23 -2.05
C ILE A 74 15.30 23.54 -2.25
N GLU A 75 15.88 23.67 -3.43
CA GLU A 75 17.21 23.16 -3.78
C GLU A 75 18.36 24.02 -3.22
N GLY A 76 18.05 25.13 -2.56
CA GLY A 76 19.03 26.00 -1.90
C GLY A 76 19.74 26.98 -2.85
N GLN A 77 19.17 27.25 -4.03
CA GLN A 77 19.67 28.30 -4.92
C GLN A 77 19.41 29.69 -4.30
N GLU A 78 20.35 30.61 -4.49
CA GLU A 78 20.20 32.01 -4.08
C GLU A 78 19.26 32.75 -5.03
N CYS A 79 17.96 32.70 -4.75
CA CYS A 79 16.95 33.43 -5.49
C CYS A 79 15.83 33.94 -4.55
N PRO A 80 15.01 34.92 -4.99
CA PRO A 80 13.89 35.41 -4.19
C PRO A 80 12.92 34.28 -3.83
N ASP A 81 12.52 34.21 -2.56
CA ASP A 81 11.49 33.26 -2.11
C ASP A 81 10.11 33.67 -2.63
N ILE A 82 9.80 33.21 -3.84
CA ILE A 82 8.54 33.47 -4.54
C ILE A 82 7.33 33.02 -3.72
N VAL A 83 7.44 31.91 -2.97
CA VAL A 83 6.31 31.38 -2.19
C VAL A 83 6.04 32.28 -1.00
N ALA A 84 7.09 32.72 -0.30
CA ALA A 84 6.94 33.69 0.78
C ALA A 84 6.42 35.05 0.26
N GLY A 85 6.89 35.53 -0.88
CA GLY A 85 6.37 36.74 -1.55
C GLY A 85 4.89 36.62 -1.90
N TYR A 86 4.51 35.49 -2.50
CA TYR A 86 3.13 35.22 -2.88
C TYR A 86 2.21 35.10 -1.66
N CYS A 87 2.64 34.42 -0.58
CA CYS A 87 1.86 34.34 0.66
C CYS A 87 1.66 35.72 1.33
N ARG A 88 2.63 36.63 1.21
CA ARG A 88 2.50 38.01 1.74
C ARG A 88 1.47 38.82 0.95
N SER A 89 1.49 38.69 -0.38
CA SER A 89 0.67 39.52 -1.28
C SER A 89 -0.68 38.88 -1.66
N SER A 90 -0.89 37.59 -1.42
CA SER A 90 -2.12 36.85 -1.72
C SER A 90 -2.46 35.85 -0.61
N GLN A 91 -3.13 36.33 0.44
CA GLN A 91 -3.46 35.52 1.63
C GLN A 91 -4.46 34.39 1.37
N THR A 92 -5.10 34.35 0.19
CA THR A 92 -6.07 33.31 -0.18
C THR A 92 -5.74 32.64 -1.52
N CYS A 93 -4.57 32.95 -2.09
CA CYS A 93 -4.15 32.51 -3.42
C CYS A 93 -5.25 32.73 -4.49
N SER A 94 -5.93 33.87 -4.44
CA SER A 94 -7.14 34.12 -5.21
C SER A 94 -6.93 33.96 -6.71
N GLU A 95 -5.77 34.37 -7.21
CA GLU A 95 -5.40 34.28 -8.61
C GLU A 95 -5.41 32.83 -9.10
N LEU A 96 -4.82 31.90 -8.32
CA LEU A 96 -4.81 30.47 -8.63
C LEU A 96 -6.23 29.86 -8.60
N PHE A 97 -7.08 30.31 -7.67
CA PHE A 97 -8.45 29.80 -7.57
C PHE A 97 -9.37 30.30 -8.68
N THR A 98 -9.16 31.51 -9.19
CA THR A 98 -9.89 32.03 -10.36
C THR A 98 -9.64 31.15 -11.59
N LEU A 99 -8.42 30.65 -11.77
CA LEU A 99 -8.08 29.75 -12.90
C LEU A 99 -8.83 28.42 -12.84
N ILE A 100 -9.14 27.92 -11.64
CA ILE A 100 -9.77 26.61 -11.43
C ILE A 100 -11.23 26.72 -10.99
N ASP A 101 -11.84 27.90 -11.16
CA ASP A 101 -13.24 28.14 -10.84
C ASP A 101 -14.14 27.21 -11.69
N PRO A 102 -15.00 26.38 -11.07
CA PRO A 102 -15.91 25.52 -11.81
C PRO A 102 -16.87 26.29 -12.74
N THR A 103 -17.13 27.56 -12.47
CA THR A 103 -18.01 28.44 -13.26
C THR A 103 -17.29 29.15 -14.40
N GLY A 104 -15.96 29.16 -14.38
CA GLY A 104 -15.12 29.78 -15.39
C GLY A 104 -14.82 28.88 -16.60
N PRO A 105 -13.93 29.34 -17.50
CA PRO A 105 -13.46 28.53 -18.62
C PRO A 105 -12.82 27.23 -18.14
N LYS A 106 -13.23 26.11 -18.74
CA LYS A 106 -12.75 24.79 -18.33
C LYS A 106 -11.28 24.59 -18.73
N MET A 107 -10.39 24.57 -17.73
CA MET A 107 -8.99 24.16 -17.92
C MET A 107 -8.87 22.68 -18.24
N LYS A 108 -7.84 22.32 -19.03
CA LYS A 108 -7.48 20.92 -19.28
C LYS A 108 -6.78 20.32 -18.06
N ALA A 109 -6.81 18.99 -17.94
CA ALA A 109 -6.28 18.29 -16.76
C ALA A 109 -4.76 18.50 -16.55
N ASN A 110 -3.98 18.72 -17.61
CA ASN A 110 -2.55 19.06 -17.54
C ASN A 110 -2.31 20.49 -17.06
N GLU A 111 -3.18 21.44 -17.41
CA GLU A 111 -3.11 22.83 -16.94
C GLU A 111 -3.54 22.92 -15.46
N LEU A 112 -4.63 22.22 -15.10
CA LEU A 112 -5.04 22.05 -13.69
C LEU A 112 -3.91 21.48 -12.82
N ALA A 113 -3.13 20.55 -13.36
CA ALA A 113 -1.99 19.96 -12.65
C ALA A 113 -0.91 21.00 -12.29
N LEU A 114 -0.70 22.02 -13.12
CA LEU A 114 0.24 23.10 -12.83
C LEU A 114 -0.27 23.97 -11.68
N VAL A 115 -1.57 24.31 -11.66
CA VAL A 115 -2.18 25.04 -10.54
C VAL A 115 -2.06 24.23 -9.25
N PHE A 116 -2.37 22.93 -9.29
CA PHE A 116 -2.24 22.04 -8.13
C PHE A 116 -0.80 21.94 -7.64
N ARG A 117 0.18 21.92 -8.54
CA ARG A 117 1.60 21.95 -8.18
C ARG A 117 2.00 23.27 -7.50
N CYS A 118 1.49 24.41 -7.96
CA CYS A 118 1.71 25.70 -7.28
C CYS A 118 1.13 25.68 -5.87
N LEU A 119 -0.12 25.24 -5.70
CA LEU A 119 -0.78 25.13 -4.38
C LEU A 119 -0.06 24.12 -3.46
N GLU A 120 0.39 22.99 -3.99
CA GLU A 120 1.18 22.00 -3.25
C GLU A 120 2.47 22.63 -2.70
N LEU A 121 3.21 23.37 -3.53
CA LEU A 121 4.45 24.03 -3.13
C LEU A 121 4.20 25.10 -2.06
N VAL A 122 3.11 25.87 -2.20
CA VAL A 122 2.66 26.83 -1.17
C VAL A 122 2.41 26.11 0.17
N LEU A 123 1.58 25.06 0.18
CA LEU A 123 1.25 24.34 1.41
C LEU A 123 2.47 23.66 2.03
N THR A 124 3.34 23.06 1.21
CA THR A 124 4.56 22.39 1.67
C THR A 124 5.54 23.38 2.31
N ARG A 125 5.72 24.57 1.72
CA ARG A 125 6.57 25.63 2.30
C ARG A 125 5.99 26.17 3.61
N ILE A 126 4.67 26.38 3.67
CA ILE A 126 3.99 26.78 4.91
C ILE A 126 4.26 25.77 6.03
N GLN A 127 4.10 24.48 5.74
CA GLN A 127 4.35 23.41 6.70
C GLN A 127 5.82 23.35 7.16
N THR A 128 6.77 23.58 6.26
CA THR A 128 8.19 23.32 6.53
C THR A 128 8.94 24.49 7.16
N ASN A 129 8.74 25.72 6.68
CA ASN A 129 9.51 26.87 7.16
C ASN A 129 8.80 28.23 7.05
N LEU A 130 7.54 28.25 6.64
CA LEU A 130 6.73 29.47 6.53
C LEU A 130 5.49 29.44 7.44
N LEU A 131 5.62 28.89 8.66
CA LEU A 131 4.53 28.75 9.64
C LEU A 131 3.79 30.07 9.97
N LYS A 132 4.44 31.23 9.79
CA LYS A 132 3.77 32.55 9.93
C LYS A 132 2.60 32.75 8.95
N PHE A 133 2.51 31.95 7.89
CA PHE A 133 1.43 31.95 6.91
C PHE A 133 0.47 30.75 7.07
N SER A 134 0.40 30.11 8.25
CA SER A 134 -0.53 28.99 8.48
C SER A 134 -1.99 29.34 8.19
N SER A 135 -2.43 30.59 8.45
CA SER A 135 -3.79 31.05 8.10
C SER A 135 -4.06 31.02 6.60
N THR A 136 -3.08 31.40 5.78
CA THR A 136 -3.13 31.28 4.32
C THR A 136 -3.28 29.81 3.90
N GLY A 137 -2.49 28.92 4.48
CA GLY A 137 -2.58 27.49 4.20
C GLY A 137 -3.96 26.91 4.53
N GLU A 138 -4.50 27.26 5.70
CA GLU A 138 -5.86 26.85 6.12
C GLU A 138 -6.92 27.38 5.14
N ALA A 139 -6.82 28.64 4.72
CA ALA A 139 -7.75 29.23 3.75
C ALA A 139 -7.72 28.49 2.40
N VAL A 140 -6.52 28.13 1.91
CA VAL A 140 -6.34 27.34 0.68
C VAL A 140 -7.00 25.97 0.82
N VAL A 141 -6.76 25.25 1.91
CA VAL A 141 -7.37 23.93 2.16
C VAL A 141 -8.89 24.04 2.20
N GLN A 142 -9.44 24.97 2.98
CA GLN A 142 -10.89 25.14 3.09
C GLN A 142 -11.54 25.48 1.75
N LYS A 143 -10.92 26.35 0.94
CA LYS A 143 -11.43 26.72 -0.37
C LYS A 143 -11.43 25.54 -1.34
N LEU A 144 -10.34 24.75 -1.39
CA LEU A 144 -10.28 23.51 -2.17
C LEU A 144 -11.40 22.54 -1.81
N LEU A 145 -11.59 22.30 -0.50
CA LEU A 145 -12.60 21.38 0.01
C LEU A 145 -14.04 21.86 -0.21
N ALA A 146 -14.28 23.18 -0.23
CA ALA A 146 -15.61 23.76 -0.39
C ALA A 146 -16.12 23.71 -1.83
N GLY A 147 -15.25 23.87 -2.83
CA GLY A 147 -15.69 24.08 -4.21
C GLY A 147 -14.90 23.39 -5.32
N HIS A 148 -13.72 22.81 -5.02
CA HIS A 148 -12.79 22.36 -6.08
C HIS A 148 -12.46 20.86 -6.05
N MET A 149 -13.14 20.06 -5.21
CA MET A 149 -12.94 18.60 -5.17
C MET A 149 -13.30 17.92 -6.50
N GLY A 150 -14.22 18.48 -7.29
CA GLY A 150 -14.53 17.99 -8.63
C GLY A 150 -13.32 18.02 -9.57
N GLN A 151 -12.54 19.08 -9.52
CA GLN A 151 -11.29 19.25 -10.28
C GLN A 151 -10.22 18.28 -9.78
N VAL A 152 -10.13 18.06 -8.46
CA VAL A 152 -9.23 17.05 -7.86
C VAL A 152 -9.56 15.67 -8.42
N TYR A 153 -10.83 15.25 -8.36
CA TYR A 153 -11.25 13.96 -8.92
C TYR A 153 -11.11 13.87 -10.43
N ASN A 154 -11.24 14.98 -11.16
CA ASN A 154 -10.97 15.05 -12.60
C ASN A 154 -9.50 14.78 -12.89
N CYS A 155 -8.56 15.30 -12.10
CA CYS A 155 -7.12 15.02 -12.25
C CYS A 155 -6.74 13.60 -11.81
N LEU A 156 -7.47 13.00 -10.87
CA LEU A 156 -7.25 11.62 -10.38
C LEU A 156 -7.80 10.53 -11.32
N GLN A 157 -8.44 10.87 -12.43
CA GLN A 157 -8.97 9.85 -13.35
C GLN A 157 -7.86 8.98 -13.96
N GLU A 158 -8.14 7.69 -14.15
CA GLU A 158 -7.17 6.68 -14.61
C GLU A 158 -6.56 7.04 -15.97
N GLN A 159 -7.34 7.63 -16.87
CA GLN A 159 -6.91 8.03 -18.22
C GLN A 159 -5.90 9.19 -18.25
N ASN A 160 -5.71 9.91 -17.14
CA ASN A 160 -4.80 11.04 -17.13
C ASN A 160 -3.34 10.60 -17.13
N LYS A 161 -2.45 11.52 -17.51
CA LYS A 161 -1.00 11.30 -17.47
C LYS A 161 -0.48 11.20 -16.04
N SER A 162 0.67 10.53 -15.88
CA SER A 162 1.27 10.30 -14.55
C SER A 162 1.55 11.61 -13.83
N LYS A 163 2.05 12.64 -14.53
CA LYS A 163 2.30 13.99 -13.98
C LYS A 163 1.03 14.62 -13.37
N THR A 164 -0.11 14.48 -14.04
CA THR A 164 -1.40 15.05 -13.58
C THR A 164 -1.92 14.34 -12.32
N ILE A 165 -1.89 13.01 -12.29
CA ILE A 165 -2.34 12.25 -11.12
C ILE A 165 -1.41 12.53 -9.94
N LYS A 166 -0.08 12.55 -10.16
CA LYS A 166 0.91 12.89 -9.13
C LYS A 166 0.64 14.27 -8.53
N ALA A 167 0.37 15.29 -9.33
CA ALA A 167 0.08 16.64 -8.84
C ALA A 167 -1.14 16.67 -7.90
N ALA A 168 -2.24 15.98 -8.27
CA ALA A 168 -3.43 15.91 -7.42
C ALA A 168 -3.18 15.12 -6.11
N LEU A 169 -2.46 14.00 -6.18
CA LEU A 169 -2.11 13.21 -4.99
C LEU A 169 -1.19 13.99 -4.04
N ARG A 170 -0.16 14.66 -4.57
CA ARG A 170 0.76 15.46 -3.75
C ARG A 170 0.09 16.68 -3.15
N LEU A 171 -0.80 17.35 -3.88
CA LEU A 171 -1.64 18.40 -3.32
C LEU A 171 -2.44 17.87 -2.12
N LEU A 172 -3.16 16.75 -2.27
CA LEU A 172 -3.89 16.13 -1.16
C LEU A 172 -2.97 15.80 0.03
N THR A 173 -1.78 15.24 -0.23
CA THR A 173 -0.79 14.96 0.82
C THR A 173 -0.36 16.23 1.54
N SER A 174 -0.08 17.32 0.83
CA SER A 174 0.30 18.60 1.43
C SER A 174 -0.84 19.21 2.27
N MET A 175 -2.10 19.06 1.84
CA MET A 175 -3.27 19.48 2.63
C MET A 175 -3.39 18.69 3.93
N VAL A 176 -3.18 17.36 3.87
CA VAL A 176 -3.24 16.47 5.04
C VAL A 176 -2.11 16.75 6.03
N ARG A 177 -0.92 17.09 5.53
CA ARG A 177 0.26 17.35 6.36
C ARG A 177 0.31 18.77 6.94
N LEU A 178 -0.54 19.68 6.46
CA LEU A 178 -0.54 21.09 6.87
C LEU A 178 -0.80 21.27 8.38
N SER A 179 -1.89 20.67 8.88
CA SER A 179 -2.32 20.78 10.27
C SER A 179 -3.30 19.65 10.63
N ASP A 180 -3.51 19.39 11.92
CA ASP A 180 -4.52 18.42 12.37
C ASP A 180 -5.95 18.82 11.94
N ARG A 181 -6.24 20.12 11.92
CA ARG A 181 -7.52 20.67 11.45
C ARG A 181 -7.71 20.39 9.95
N ALA A 182 -6.71 20.69 9.14
CA ALA A 182 -6.73 20.45 7.70
C ALA A 182 -6.86 18.94 7.40
N LYS A 183 -6.09 18.09 8.09
CA LYS A 183 -6.18 16.63 8.01
C LYS A 183 -7.60 16.11 8.24
N LYS A 184 -8.22 16.48 9.36
CA LYS A 184 -9.60 16.09 9.70
C LYS A 184 -10.61 16.61 8.67
N ALA A 185 -10.43 17.84 8.19
CA ALA A 185 -11.28 18.41 7.14
C ALA A 185 -11.16 17.62 5.83
N VAL A 186 -9.94 17.30 5.38
CA VAL A 186 -9.73 16.48 4.18
C VAL A 186 -10.33 15.09 4.38
N GLN A 187 -10.08 14.44 5.51
CA GLN A 187 -10.63 13.11 5.82
C GLN A 187 -12.16 13.08 5.76
N SER A 188 -12.83 14.14 6.21
CA SER A 188 -14.29 14.24 6.17
C SER A 188 -14.88 14.43 4.76
N ARG A 189 -14.10 14.99 3.83
CA ARG A 189 -14.55 15.37 2.48
C ARG A 189 -14.08 14.40 1.40
N LEU A 190 -12.97 13.70 1.62
CA LEU A 190 -12.42 12.76 0.67
C LEU A 190 -13.26 11.48 0.66
N ASN A 191 -13.86 11.16 -0.48
CA ASN A 191 -14.51 9.87 -0.70
C ASN A 191 -13.45 8.77 -0.91
N PHE A 192 -13.04 8.11 0.16
CA PHE A 192 -12.08 6.99 0.12
C PHE A 192 -12.55 5.78 -0.72
N ALA A 193 -13.86 5.66 -0.96
CA ALA A 193 -14.44 4.61 -1.81
C ALA A 193 -14.57 5.03 -3.29
N HIS A 194 -14.05 6.21 -3.67
CA HIS A 194 -14.16 6.70 -5.04
C HIS A 194 -13.45 5.76 -6.04
N ALA A 195 -14.08 5.54 -7.19
CA ALA A 195 -13.66 4.54 -8.17
C ALA A 195 -12.28 4.82 -8.81
N THR A 196 -11.75 6.03 -8.67
CA THR A 196 -10.42 6.42 -9.18
C THR A 196 -9.27 5.83 -8.38
N PHE A 197 -9.46 5.49 -7.11
CA PHE A 197 -8.35 5.05 -6.25
C PHE A 197 -7.81 3.66 -6.60
N PRO A 198 -8.62 2.60 -6.78
CA PRO A 198 -8.06 1.27 -7.04
C PRO A 198 -7.13 1.21 -8.27
N PRO A 199 -7.42 1.87 -9.41
CA PRO A 199 -6.48 1.96 -10.53
C PRO A 199 -5.18 2.71 -10.19
N ILE A 200 -5.27 3.81 -9.44
CA ILE A 200 -4.10 4.60 -9.02
C ILE A 200 -3.08 3.74 -8.26
N PHE A 201 -3.54 2.93 -7.31
CA PHE A 201 -2.65 2.04 -6.54
C PHE A 201 -1.99 0.95 -7.38
N ARG A 202 -2.45 0.69 -8.61
CA ARG A 202 -1.86 -0.30 -9.53
C ARG A 202 -0.87 0.33 -10.51
N ARG A 203 -0.83 1.67 -10.62
CA ARG A 203 -0.01 2.39 -11.61
C ARG A 203 1.41 2.59 -11.10
N ARG A 204 2.33 1.78 -11.63
CA ARG A 204 3.73 1.74 -11.24
C ARG A 204 4.66 2.25 -12.33
N ASN A 205 5.73 2.91 -11.94
CA ASN A 205 6.86 3.25 -12.80
C ASN A 205 8.17 2.89 -12.10
N ARG A 206 8.91 1.94 -12.68
CA ARG A 206 10.16 1.42 -12.10
C ARG A 206 11.31 2.43 -12.12
N LYS A 207 11.23 3.46 -12.98
CA LYS A 207 12.26 4.49 -13.13
C LYS A 207 11.99 5.73 -12.27
N ASP A 208 10.75 5.92 -11.81
CA ASP A 208 10.32 7.09 -11.04
C ASP A 208 10.16 6.70 -9.55
N PRO A 209 11.04 7.15 -8.64
CA PRO A 209 10.89 6.84 -7.22
C PRO A 209 9.60 7.42 -6.63
N ASN A 210 9.05 8.46 -7.24
CA ASN A 210 7.82 9.12 -6.80
C ASN A 210 6.68 8.85 -7.79
N ASP A 211 6.58 7.61 -8.29
CA ASP A 211 5.52 7.20 -9.19
C ASP A 211 4.11 7.38 -8.58
N VAL A 212 3.08 7.17 -9.42
CA VAL A 212 1.68 7.39 -9.02
C VAL A 212 1.31 6.54 -7.81
N ARG A 213 1.73 5.27 -7.77
CA ARG A 213 1.50 4.40 -6.62
C ARG A 213 2.20 4.92 -5.36
N SER A 214 3.46 5.32 -5.44
CA SER A 214 4.22 5.85 -4.31
C SER A 214 3.57 7.11 -3.75
N CYS A 215 3.08 8.01 -4.61
CA CYS A 215 2.32 9.19 -4.17
C CYS A 215 1.01 8.82 -3.46
N ALA A 216 0.30 7.77 -3.92
CA ALA A 216 -0.94 7.31 -3.30
C ALA A 216 -0.70 6.62 -1.94
N VAL A 217 0.40 5.86 -1.82
CA VAL A 217 0.86 5.31 -0.54
C VAL A 217 1.21 6.45 0.41
N ALA A 218 2.01 7.42 -0.02
CA ALA A 218 2.38 8.59 0.79
C ALA A 218 1.15 9.38 1.29
N LEU A 219 0.16 9.62 0.42
CA LEU A 219 -1.12 10.22 0.83
C LEU A 219 -1.79 9.41 1.94
N THR A 220 -1.84 8.08 1.79
CA THR A 220 -2.49 7.22 2.77
C THR A 220 -1.75 7.21 4.11
N LEU A 221 -0.42 7.10 4.09
CA LEU A 221 0.40 7.11 5.30
C LEU A 221 0.35 8.47 6.01
N SER A 222 0.17 9.58 5.28
CA SER A 222 0.05 10.92 5.87
C SER A 222 -1.20 11.10 6.77
N PHE A 223 -2.25 10.29 6.56
CA PHE A 223 -3.41 10.23 7.47
C PHE A 223 -3.16 9.43 8.75
N LEU A 224 -2.08 8.65 8.82
CA LEU A 224 -1.69 7.87 10.00
C LEU A 224 -0.61 8.59 10.82
N GLN A 225 0.35 9.21 10.13
CA GLN A 225 1.42 10.00 10.75
C GLN A 225 0.81 11.18 11.51
N ASP A 226 1.36 11.51 12.69
CA ASP A 226 0.96 12.65 13.53
C ASP A 226 -0.56 12.79 13.69
N SER A 227 -1.24 11.69 14.04
CA SER A 227 -2.70 11.63 14.11
C SER A 227 -3.17 11.08 15.45
N ASP A 228 -4.30 11.60 15.93
CA ASP A 228 -4.95 11.08 17.13
C ASP A 228 -5.70 9.76 16.86
N LEU A 229 -6.12 9.09 17.94
CA LEU A 229 -6.84 7.82 17.86
C LEU A 229 -8.12 7.93 17.02
N SER A 230 -8.82 9.06 17.04
CA SER A 230 -10.09 9.24 16.32
C SER A 230 -9.86 9.30 14.80
N THR A 231 -8.84 10.03 14.36
CA THR A 231 -8.43 10.13 12.96
C THR A 231 -7.95 8.78 12.44
N ILE A 232 -7.15 8.06 13.21
CA ILE A 232 -6.66 6.73 12.84
C ILE A 232 -7.83 5.74 12.77
N SER A 233 -8.71 5.71 13.77
CA SER A 233 -9.86 4.79 13.79
C SER A 233 -10.79 5.04 12.61
N SER A 234 -11.05 6.30 12.26
CA SER A 234 -11.82 6.68 11.06
C SER A 234 -11.17 6.14 9.78
N LEU A 235 -9.85 6.23 9.64
CA LEU A 235 -9.15 5.70 8.46
C LEU A 235 -9.20 4.15 8.43
N VAL A 236 -9.03 3.49 9.58
CA VAL A 236 -9.11 2.02 9.68
C VAL A 236 -10.50 1.50 9.27
N GLN A 237 -11.56 2.26 9.55
CA GLN A 237 -12.92 1.95 9.05
C GLN A 237 -13.00 2.01 7.51
N GLN A 238 -12.19 2.83 6.85
CA GLN A 238 -11.98 2.84 5.40
C GLN A 238 -11.03 1.72 4.93
N ARG A 239 -11.19 0.51 5.48
CA ARG A 239 -10.27 -0.63 5.31
C ARG A 239 -9.92 -0.94 3.86
N THR A 240 -10.87 -0.83 2.92
CA THR A 240 -10.64 -1.16 1.51
C THR A 240 -9.65 -0.21 0.84
N PHE A 241 -9.60 1.04 1.30
CA PHE A 241 -8.63 2.04 0.87
C PHE A 241 -7.25 1.74 1.49
N LEU A 242 -7.19 1.55 2.81
CA LEU A 242 -5.94 1.28 3.53
C LEU A 242 -5.28 -0.04 3.05
N GLN A 243 -6.06 -1.06 2.71
CA GLN A 243 -5.57 -2.32 2.15
C GLN A 243 -4.89 -2.16 0.78
N GLN A 244 -5.20 -1.10 0.01
CA GLN A 244 -4.53 -0.86 -1.28
C GLN A 244 -3.04 -0.57 -1.13
N VAL A 245 -2.64 -0.02 0.03
CA VAL A 245 -1.24 0.24 0.38
C VAL A 245 -0.46 -1.07 0.48
N ILE A 246 -1.04 -2.06 1.16
CA ILE A 246 -0.41 -3.38 1.36
C ILE A 246 -0.39 -4.19 0.06
N GLY A 247 -1.47 -4.07 -0.73
CA GLY A 247 -1.61 -4.76 -2.00
C GLY A 247 -0.51 -4.40 -2.99
N GLY A 248 0.44 -5.31 -3.19
CA GLY A 248 1.54 -5.15 -4.15
C GLY A 248 2.88 -4.71 -3.55
N LEU A 249 3.02 -4.58 -2.23
CA LEU A 249 4.32 -4.24 -1.59
C LEU A 249 5.48 -5.13 -2.04
N LYS A 250 5.21 -6.38 -2.42
CA LYS A 250 6.17 -7.31 -3.03
C LYS A 250 6.98 -6.71 -4.19
N TYR A 251 6.43 -5.72 -4.87
CA TYR A 251 6.99 -5.08 -6.05
C TYR A 251 7.37 -3.61 -5.83
N ASP A 252 7.15 -3.07 -4.63
CA ASP A 252 7.51 -1.69 -4.30
C ASP A 252 9.00 -1.57 -3.98
N ARG A 253 9.51 -0.34 -3.99
CA ARG A 253 10.90 -0.03 -3.61
C ARG A 253 11.16 -0.38 -2.14
N HIS A 254 12.40 -0.74 -1.82
CA HIS A 254 12.80 -1.18 -0.49
C HIS A 254 12.39 -0.17 0.60
N ASP A 255 12.76 1.10 0.41
CA ASP A 255 12.43 2.23 1.29
C ASP A 255 10.92 2.35 1.54
N LEU A 256 10.11 2.29 0.49
CA LEU A 256 8.65 2.39 0.59
C LEU A 256 8.04 1.22 1.37
N VAL A 257 8.56 0.00 1.19
CA VAL A 257 8.11 -1.18 1.95
C VAL A 257 8.42 -1.01 3.43
N LEU A 258 9.65 -0.59 3.76
CA LEU A 258 10.05 -0.40 5.15
C LEU A 258 9.21 0.70 5.83
N GLU A 259 9.06 1.86 5.19
CA GLU A 259 8.26 2.97 5.73
C GLU A 259 6.81 2.56 5.94
N THR A 260 6.23 1.82 4.98
CA THR A 260 4.85 1.35 5.06
C THR A 260 4.65 0.42 6.25
N LEU A 261 5.51 -0.60 6.39
CA LEU A 261 5.38 -1.56 7.49
C LEU A 261 5.66 -0.91 8.84
N ALA A 262 6.66 -0.04 8.94
CA ALA A 262 6.96 0.70 10.16
C ALA A 262 5.80 1.60 10.58
N THR A 263 5.21 2.34 9.63
CA THR A 263 4.07 3.22 9.89
C THR A 263 2.83 2.43 10.31
N LEU A 264 2.52 1.32 9.62
CA LEU A 264 1.39 0.46 10.01
C LEU A 264 1.62 -0.19 11.38
N LEU A 265 2.85 -0.58 11.70
CA LEU A 265 3.19 -1.19 12.98
C LEU A 265 2.93 -0.18 14.11
N ASP A 266 3.55 1.00 14.03
CA ASP A 266 3.49 2.04 15.04
C ASP A 266 2.09 2.67 15.17
N LYS A 267 1.49 3.05 14.04
CA LYS A 267 0.24 3.83 14.02
C LYS A 267 -1.02 2.99 14.03
N VAL A 268 -0.95 1.69 13.74
CA VAL A 268 -2.16 0.84 13.66
C VAL A 268 -2.05 -0.38 14.54
N VAL A 269 -0.99 -1.18 14.40
CA VAL A 269 -0.87 -2.46 15.12
C VAL A 269 -0.65 -2.22 16.61
N THR A 270 0.31 -1.38 16.99
CA THR A 270 0.65 -1.16 18.40
C THR A 270 -0.20 -0.08 19.06
N LEU A 271 -0.97 0.70 18.29
CA LEU A 271 -1.80 1.80 18.79
C LEU A 271 -2.77 1.34 19.89
N PRO A 272 -2.63 1.89 21.12
CA PRO A 272 -3.60 1.65 22.19
C PRO A 272 -4.96 2.27 21.84
N GLY A 273 -6.04 1.56 22.16
CA GLY A 273 -7.41 2.01 21.92
C GLY A 273 -8.04 1.52 20.61
N LEU A 274 -7.22 1.12 19.61
CA LEU A 274 -7.74 0.45 18.43
C LEU A 274 -8.07 -1.02 18.74
N THR A 275 -9.30 -1.45 18.48
CA THR A 275 -9.77 -2.78 18.90
C THR A 275 -9.18 -3.90 18.04
N LYS A 276 -9.06 -5.11 18.61
CA LYS A 276 -8.66 -6.30 17.85
C LYS A 276 -9.60 -6.57 16.68
N THR A 277 -10.90 -6.35 16.87
CA THR A 277 -11.91 -6.57 15.81
C THR A 277 -11.70 -5.64 14.61
N GLU A 278 -11.32 -4.38 14.83
CA GLU A 278 -10.99 -3.45 13.74
C GLU A 278 -9.72 -3.91 13.00
N LYS A 279 -8.69 -4.33 13.74
CA LYS A 279 -7.45 -4.88 13.17
C LYS A 279 -7.70 -6.14 12.34
N VAL A 280 -8.53 -7.07 12.82
CA VAL A 280 -8.93 -8.29 12.08
C VAL A 280 -9.62 -7.95 10.76
N LYS A 281 -10.46 -6.92 10.73
CA LYS A 281 -11.12 -6.46 9.49
C LYS A 281 -10.13 -5.86 8.50
N LEU A 282 -9.08 -5.19 8.99
CA LEU A 282 -8.03 -4.58 8.19
C LEU A 282 -7.05 -5.64 7.66
N PHE A 283 -6.50 -6.48 8.54
CA PHE A 283 -5.57 -7.56 8.21
C PHE A 283 -6.30 -8.84 7.83
N SER A 284 -7.13 -8.76 6.80
CA SER A 284 -7.86 -9.92 6.26
C SER A 284 -6.92 -11.04 5.79
N GLU A 285 -7.47 -12.23 5.53
CA GLU A 285 -6.71 -13.39 5.06
C GLU A 285 -5.87 -13.07 3.81
N MET A 286 -6.44 -12.34 2.86
CA MET A 286 -5.73 -11.91 1.65
C MET A 286 -4.54 -10.99 1.97
N VAL A 287 -4.74 -10.05 2.91
CA VAL A 287 -3.72 -9.08 3.33
C VAL A 287 -2.57 -9.79 4.04
N LEU A 288 -2.87 -10.72 4.95
CA LEU A 288 -1.85 -11.52 5.64
C LEU A 288 -1.02 -12.35 4.66
N LYS A 289 -1.66 -12.94 3.64
CA LYS A 289 -0.96 -13.66 2.57
C LYS A 289 -0.03 -12.73 1.77
N GLN A 290 -0.50 -11.53 1.42
CA GLN A 290 0.32 -10.52 0.73
C GLN A 290 1.52 -10.06 1.56
N LEU A 291 1.35 -9.91 2.88
CA LEU A 291 2.46 -9.62 3.79
C LEU A 291 3.46 -10.77 3.85
N CYS A 292 2.99 -12.02 3.88
CA CYS A 292 3.87 -13.19 3.84
C CYS A 292 4.62 -13.33 2.51
N GLU A 293 4.09 -12.80 1.41
CA GLU A 293 4.80 -12.76 0.12
C GLU A 293 6.03 -11.85 0.12
N LEU A 294 6.19 -10.99 1.14
CA LEU A 294 7.39 -10.16 1.31
C LEU A 294 8.63 -10.96 1.71
N TYR A 295 8.48 -12.19 2.21
CA TYR A 295 9.62 -13.11 2.34
C TYR A 295 10.26 -13.43 0.99
N ASP A 296 9.49 -13.32 -0.10
CA ASP A 296 9.95 -13.46 -1.47
C ASP A 296 9.85 -12.12 -2.21
N TRP A 297 10.16 -11.01 -1.52
CA TRP A 297 10.09 -9.68 -2.11
C TRP A 297 10.87 -9.63 -3.42
N GLN A 298 10.26 -9.05 -4.44
CA GLN A 298 10.81 -8.98 -5.79
C GLN A 298 11.19 -7.56 -6.17
N GLY A 299 10.78 -6.55 -5.42
CA GLY A 299 11.06 -5.16 -5.73
C GLY A 299 10.56 -4.69 -7.09
N PRO A 300 10.92 -3.46 -7.49
CA PRO A 300 10.42 -2.84 -8.71
C PRO A 300 10.76 -3.68 -9.95
N THR A 301 11.94 -4.32 -9.96
CA THR A 301 12.40 -5.04 -11.15
C THR A 301 11.69 -6.36 -11.42
N GLY A 302 10.98 -6.91 -10.42
CA GLY A 302 10.12 -8.08 -10.57
C GLY A 302 8.71 -7.78 -11.09
N TRP A 303 8.29 -6.52 -11.14
CA TRP A 303 6.96 -6.16 -11.62
C TRP A 303 6.87 -6.22 -13.15
N VAL A 304 5.76 -6.78 -13.64
CA VAL A 304 5.46 -6.87 -15.08
C VAL A 304 4.11 -6.20 -15.36
N PRO A 305 4.06 -5.21 -16.27
CA PRO A 305 2.82 -4.58 -16.69
C PRO A 305 1.79 -5.58 -17.24
N GLY A 306 0.52 -5.40 -16.88
CA GLY A 306 -0.59 -6.19 -17.42
C GLY A 306 -0.64 -7.65 -16.95
N GLY A 307 0.15 -8.04 -15.93
CA GLY A 307 0.11 -9.38 -15.34
C GLY A 307 0.54 -10.51 -16.30
N LYS A 308 1.11 -10.17 -17.46
CA LYS A 308 1.67 -11.15 -18.38
C LYS A 308 2.88 -11.80 -17.71
N LYS A 309 2.93 -13.14 -17.70
CA LYS A 309 4.14 -13.84 -17.27
C LYS A 309 5.27 -13.44 -18.22
N ARG A 310 6.44 -13.14 -17.67
CA ARG A 310 7.66 -12.95 -18.47
C ARG A 310 7.82 -14.14 -19.40
N LYS A 311 8.10 -13.86 -20.68
CA LYS A 311 8.44 -14.91 -21.64
C LYS A 311 9.87 -15.37 -21.35
N LYS A 312 10.17 -16.61 -21.72
CA LYS A 312 11.48 -17.22 -21.51
C LYS A 312 12.60 -16.47 -22.25
N ASP A 313 12.23 -15.70 -23.28
CA ASP A 313 13.12 -14.89 -24.12
C ASP A 313 13.23 -13.43 -23.66
N ASP A 314 12.58 -13.04 -22.55
CA ASP A 314 12.74 -11.68 -22.00
C ASP A 314 14.16 -11.53 -21.43
N GLU A 315 14.74 -10.34 -21.60
CA GLU A 315 16.09 -10.05 -21.10
C GLU A 315 16.26 -10.42 -19.62
N PRO A 316 17.44 -10.96 -19.24
CA PRO A 316 17.75 -11.30 -17.86
C PRO A 316 17.47 -10.11 -16.96
N ARG A 317 16.90 -10.40 -15.79
CA ARG A 317 16.64 -9.37 -14.80
C ARG A 317 17.99 -8.77 -14.37
N VAL A 318 18.19 -7.48 -14.63
CA VAL A 318 19.25 -6.72 -13.96
C VAL A 318 18.92 -6.73 -12.46
N ILE A 319 19.74 -7.43 -11.69
CA ILE A 319 19.67 -7.46 -10.24
C ILE A 319 20.53 -6.28 -9.77
N PRO A 320 19.94 -5.24 -9.16
CA PRO A 320 20.72 -4.12 -8.65
C PRO A 320 21.74 -4.58 -7.60
N GLU A 321 22.84 -3.84 -7.47
CA GLU A 321 23.76 -3.99 -6.35
C GLU A 321 22.99 -3.76 -5.03
N GLY A 322 23.32 -4.54 -3.99
CA GLY A 322 22.59 -4.51 -2.71
C GLY A 322 21.22 -5.19 -2.71
N PHE A 323 20.71 -5.70 -3.85
CA PHE A 323 19.37 -6.31 -3.90
C PHE A 323 19.18 -7.47 -2.92
N SER A 324 20.22 -8.28 -2.67
CA SER A 324 20.16 -9.37 -1.69
C SER A 324 20.01 -8.85 -0.26
N GLU A 325 20.69 -7.75 0.08
CA GLU A 325 20.62 -7.09 1.38
C GLU A 325 19.24 -6.46 1.59
N ASP A 326 18.75 -5.74 0.58
CA ASP A 326 17.38 -5.18 0.57
C ASP A 326 16.33 -6.28 0.74
N GLN A 327 16.51 -7.41 0.05
CA GLN A 327 15.58 -8.54 0.11
C GLN A 327 15.56 -9.18 1.49
N GLU A 328 16.73 -9.33 2.12
CA GLU A 328 16.84 -9.79 3.51
C GLU A 328 16.23 -8.78 4.50
N ALA A 329 16.50 -7.49 4.33
CA ALA A 329 15.94 -6.42 5.17
C ALA A 329 14.40 -6.41 5.11
N VAL A 330 13.81 -6.46 3.91
CA VAL A 330 12.35 -6.57 3.73
C VAL A 330 11.83 -7.84 4.40
N ALA A 331 12.49 -8.97 4.21
CA ALA A 331 12.05 -10.23 4.81
C ALA A 331 12.11 -10.19 6.35
N ASN A 332 13.13 -9.53 6.92
CA ASN A 332 13.30 -9.36 8.37
C ASN A 332 12.21 -8.44 8.95
N VAL A 333 11.96 -7.29 8.34
CA VAL A 333 10.93 -6.35 8.79
C VAL A 333 9.53 -6.94 8.63
N ALA A 334 9.27 -7.63 7.52
CA ALA A 334 8.02 -8.36 7.33
C ALA A 334 7.83 -9.46 8.39
N HIS A 335 8.91 -10.17 8.75
CA HIS A 335 8.85 -11.19 9.80
C HIS A 335 8.49 -10.60 11.16
N ALA A 336 9.18 -9.53 11.58
CA ALA A 336 8.90 -8.84 12.83
C ALA A 336 7.47 -8.29 12.86
N PHE A 337 7.03 -7.68 11.76
CA PHE A 337 5.65 -7.20 11.61
C PHE A 337 4.63 -8.34 11.76
N LEU A 338 4.84 -9.47 11.09
CA LEU A 338 3.94 -10.62 11.14
C LEU A 338 3.94 -11.29 12.52
N LEU A 339 5.06 -11.32 13.24
CA LEU A 339 5.10 -11.78 14.63
C LEU A 339 4.26 -10.88 15.54
N GLU A 340 4.39 -9.56 15.43
CA GLU A 340 3.57 -8.64 16.24
C GLU A 340 2.08 -8.76 15.88
N VAL A 341 1.74 -8.84 14.59
CA VAL A 341 0.35 -8.94 14.15
C VAL A 341 -0.27 -10.29 14.53
N CYS A 342 0.44 -11.40 14.35
CA CYS A 342 -0.16 -12.73 14.48
C CYS A 342 0.05 -13.37 15.87
N CYS A 343 1.08 -12.97 16.62
CA CYS A 343 1.49 -13.67 17.84
C CYS A 343 1.26 -12.85 19.13
N SER A 344 1.18 -11.52 19.05
CA SER A 344 1.01 -10.69 20.26
C SER A 344 -0.45 -10.70 20.77
N HIS A 345 -0.63 -11.09 22.03
CA HIS A 345 -1.93 -11.06 22.72
C HIS A 345 -2.39 -9.65 23.08
N LYS A 346 -1.48 -8.67 23.07
CA LYS A 346 -1.77 -7.28 23.45
C LYS A 346 -2.22 -6.45 22.26
N HIS A 347 -1.46 -6.51 21.17
CA HIS A 347 -1.63 -5.60 20.04
C HIS A 347 -2.13 -6.31 18.78
N GLY A 348 -1.84 -7.61 18.65
CA GLY A 348 -2.12 -8.43 17.48
C GLY A 348 -3.57 -8.89 17.32
N LEU A 349 -3.75 -9.83 16.40
CA LEU A 349 -5.02 -10.42 15.96
C LEU A 349 -5.44 -11.62 16.82
N ASN A 350 -4.56 -12.08 17.70
CA ASN A 350 -4.75 -13.26 18.52
C ASN A 350 -5.76 -13.00 19.67
N PHE A 351 -6.77 -13.86 19.78
CA PHE A 351 -7.68 -13.97 20.91
C PHE A 351 -7.22 -15.09 21.85
N TYR A 352 -6.90 -14.72 23.09
CA TYR A 352 -6.41 -15.66 24.10
C TYR A 352 -7.46 -16.72 24.42
N ASP A 353 -7.09 -17.98 24.25
CA ASP A 353 -7.88 -19.14 24.67
C ASP A 353 -7.47 -19.59 26.07
N LYS A 354 -8.34 -19.35 27.05
CA LYS A 354 -8.14 -19.79 28.45
C LYS A 354 -8.06 -21.31 28.60
N SER A 355 -8.64 -22.08 27.67
CA SER A 355 -8.57 -23.54 27.69
C SER A 355 -7.27 -24.06 27.09
N LEU A 356 -6.43 -23.18 26.55
CA LEU A 356 -5.15 -23.51 25.94
C LEU A 356 -5.29 -24.62 24.89
N GLY A 357 -6.33 -24.51 24.06
CA GLY A 357 -6.71 -25.44 23.01
C GLY A 357 -7.31 -26.77 23.48
N THR A 358 -7.53 -26.96 24.79
CA THR A 358 -8.24 -28.13 25.33
C THR A 358 -9.76 -28.04 25.15
N GLY A 359 -10.30 -26.85 24.87
CA GLY A 359 -11.69 -26.65 24.49
C GLY A 359 -12.04 -27.12 23.07
N ASN A 360 -13.33 -27.13 22.74
CA ASN A 360 -13.84 -27.50 21.41
C ASN A 360 -14.00 -26.30 20.47
N ARG A 361 -13.64 -25.10 20.90
CA ARG A 361 -13.83 -23.85 20.16
C ARG A 361 -12.51 -23.34 19.60
N ASN A 362 -12.52 -22.94 18.33
CA ASN A 362 -11.45 -22.16 17.71
C ASN A 362 -11.79 -20.67 17.85
N TYR A 363 -10.92 -19.92 18.51
CA TYR A 363 -11.08 -18.47 18.72
C TYR A 363 -10.37 -17.67 17.62
N ASN A 364 -9.35 -18.27 17.00
CA ASN A 364 -8.43 -17.64 16.07
C ASN A 364 -8.64 -18.09 14.62
N GLN A 365 -9.89 -18.06 14.13
CA GLN A 365 -10.26 -18.57 12.78
C GLN A 365 -9.43 -17.97 11.64
N LEU A 366 -9.19 -16.66 11.66
CA LEU A 366 -8.38 -15.98 10.66
C LEU A 366 -6.93 -16.50 10.64
N LEU A 367 -6.33 -16.69 11.81
CA LEU A 367 -4.98 -17.24 11.93
C LEU A 367 -4.95 -18.73 11.55
N ALA A 368 -6.01 -19.48 11.83
CA ALA A 368 -6.14 -20.87 11.38
C ALA A 368 -6.06 -20.97 9.84
N HIS A 369 -6.84 -20.15 9.12
CA HIS A 369 -6.79 -20.12 7.65
C HIS A 369 -5.41 -19.68 7.12
N LEU A 370 -4.76 -18.74 7.80
CA LEU A 370 -3.39 -18.35 7.45
C LEU A 370 -2.42 -19.52 7.63
N VAL A 371 -2.46 -20.22 8.77
CA VAL A 371 -1.58 -21.37 9.05
C VAL A 371 -1.80 -22.49 8.02
N ASP A 372 -3.04 -22.80 7.66
CA ASP A 372 -3.35 -23.80 6.63
C ASP A 372 -2.75 -23.44 5.26
N TRP A 373 -2.63 -22.14 4.96
CA TRP A 373 -1.94 -21.67 3.77
C TRP A 373 -0.41 -21.71 3.93
N LEU A 374 0.12 -21.34 5.09
CA LEU A 374 1.57 -21.31 5.37
C LEU A 374 2.20 -22.70 5.43
N VAL A 375 1.50 -23.70 5.94
CA VAL A 375 1.99 -25.09 6.03
C VAL A 375 2.43 -25.63 4.67
N LYS A 376 1.79 -25.18 3.58
CA LYS A 376 2.13 -25.55 2.19
C LYS A 376 3.47 -24.96 1.70
N LYS A 377 4.05 -24.03 2.47
CA LYS A 377 5.27 -23.26 2.18
C LYS A 377 6.28 -23.31 3.34
N MET A 378 6.18 -24.33 4.19
CA MET A 378 7.00 -24.50 5.39
C MET A 378 8.49 -24.78 5.08
N ASP A 379 8.82 -25.06 3.81
CA ASP A 379 10.19 -25.17 3.32
C ASP A 379 11.00 -23.87 3.51
N LYS A 380 10.35 -22.73 3.68
CA LYS A 380 11.02 -21.44 3.93
C LYS A 380 11.24 -21.21 5.42
N PRO A 381 12.48 -20.97 5.88
CA PRO A 381 12.80 -20.83 7.31
C PRO A 381 11.92 -19.81 8.05
N LYS A 382 11.74 -18.60 7.50
CA LYS A 382 10.90 -17.56 8.13
C LYS A 382 9.41 -17.91 8.18
N ILE A 383 8.91 -18.68 7.22
CA ILE A 383 7.53 -19.20 7.25
C ILE A 383 7.41 -20.25 8.34
N ALA A 384 8.35 -21.19 8.40
CA ALA A 384 8.39 -22.23 9.41
C ALA A 384 8.42 -21.63 10.84
N ASP A 385 9.22 -20.58 11.03
CA ASP A 385 9.34 -19.85 12.29
C ASP A 385 8.06 -19.06 12.63
N LEU A 386 7.43 -18.43 11.64
CA LEU A 386 6.14 -17.76 11.84
C LEU A 386 5.04 -18.75 12.27
N ILE A 387 4.99 -19.94 11.67
CA ILE A 387 4.02 -20.97 12.07
C ILE A 387 4.25 -21.35 13.54
N ILE A 388 5.51 -21.55 13.96
CA ILE A 388 5.83 -21.84 15.36
C ILE A 388 5.33 -20.70 16.27
N GLY A 389 5.65 -19.44 15.93
CA GLY A 389 5.19 -18.29 16.70
C GLY A 389 3.67 -18.23 16.85
N ILE A 390 2.93 -18.47 15.75
CA ILE A 390 1.47 -18.49 15.77
C ILE A 390 0.94 -19.62 16.67
N LEU A 391 1.47 -20.84 16.55
CA LEU A 391 1.01 -21.99 17.34
C LEU A 391 1.36 -21.85 18.84
N CYS A 392 2.52 -21.25 19.15
CA CYS A 392 2.92 -20.94 20.52
C CYS A 392 2.09 -19.80 21.13
N ALA A 393 1.46 -18.96 20.31
CA ALA A 393 0.54 -17.93 20.78
C ALA A 393 -0.93 -18.38 20.76
N CYS A 394 -1.29 -19.33 19.87
CA CYS A 394 -2.64 -19.81 19.63
C CYS A 394 -2.71 -21.34 19.77
N PRO A 395 -2.72 -21.88 21.00
CA PRO A 395 -2.69 -23.33 21.20
C PRO A 395 -3.96 -24.04 20.69
N ASP A 396 -5.07 -23.32 20.52
CA ASP A 396 -6.30 -23.82 19.89
C ASP A 396 -6.09 -24.27 18.43
N LEU A 397 -5.01 -23.83 17.77
CA LEU A 397 -4.68 -24.16 16.40
C LEU A 397 -3.79 -25.41 16.25
N ILE A 398 -3.14 -25.86 17.33
CA ILE A 398 -2.12 -26.93 17.29
C ILE A 398 -2.72 -28.23 16.75
N LYS A 399 -3.84 -28.69 17.32
CA LYS A 399 -4.46 -29.98 16.94
C LYS A 399 -4.82 -30.02 15.47
N ALA A 400 -5.47 -28.97 14.95
CA ALA A 400 -5.86 -28.88 13.55
C ALA A 400 -4.64 -28.89 12.63
N THR A 401 -3.60 -28.12 12.99
CA THR A 401 -2.36 -28.03 12.21
C THR A 401 -1.62 -29.36 12.15
N LEU A 402 -1.44 -30.04 13.30
CA LEU A 402 -0.79 -31.36 13.35
C LEU A 402 -1.60 -32.42 12.61
N THR A 403 -2.94 -32.36 12.67
CA THR A 403 -3.82 -33.25 11.90
C THR A 403 -3.61 -33.05 10.39
N ASN A 404 -3.51 -31.80 9.93
CA ASN A 404 -3.24 -31.48 8.53
C ASN A 404 -1.85 -31.93 8.07
N LEU A 405 -0.86 -31.93 8.97
CA LEU A 405 0.50 -32.41 8.72
C LEU A 405 0.65 -33.94 8.82
N CYS A 406 -0.31 -34.64 9.44
CA CYS A 406 -0.24 -36.08 9.72
C CYS A 406 0.21 -36.94 8.52
N PRO A 407 -0.28 -36.74 7.28
CA PRO A 407 0.15 -37.54 6.13
C PRO A 407 1.63 -37.38 5.76
N SER A 408 2.24 -36.25 6.16
CA SER A 408 3.64 -35.92 5.91
C SER A 408 4.58 -36.38 7.03
N LEU A 409 4.04 -36.82 8.18
CA LEU A 409 4.84 -37.31 9.31
C LEU A 409 5.35 -38.74 9.11
N THR A 410 4.71 -39.55 8.25
CA THR A 410 5.17 -40.92 7.95
C THR A 410 6.65 -40.92 7.53
N PRO A 411 7.51 -41.77 8.11
CA PRO A 411 8.93 -41.84 7.77
C PRO A 411 9.20 -41.94 6.28
N ARG A 412 10.03 -41.03 5.74
CA ARG A 412 10.45 -41.03 4.33
C ARG A 412 11.89 -40.54 4.22
N TRP A 413 12.68 -41.20 3.38
CA TRP A 413 14.01 -40.72 3.01
C TRP A 413 13.92 -39.55 2.02
N SER A 414 13.68 -38.35 2.54
CA SER A 414 13.67 -37.12 1.75
C SER A 414 14.09 -35.92 2.60
N ASP A 415 14.72 -34.92 1.98
CA ASP A 415 15.09 -33.67 2.66
C ASP A 415 13.86 -32.95 3.23
N LYS A 416 12.73 -32.99 2.52
CA LYS A 416 11.47 -32.41 3.00
C LYS A 416 11.00 -33.04 4.30
N TRP A 417 11.08 -34.37 4.42
CA TRP A 417 10.72 -35.07 5.65
C TRP A 417 11.70 -34.72 6.79
N ARG A 418 13.01 -34.69 6.50
CA ARG A 418 14.03 -34.29 7.47
C ARG A 418 13.79 -32.87 8.00
N GLN A 419 13.50 -31.92 7.11
CA GLN A 419 13.17 -30.54 7.45
C GLN A 419 11.89 -30.45 8.29
N LEU A 420 10.85 -31.20 7.94
CA LEU A 420 9.62 -31.28 8.73
C LEU A 420 9.85 -31.81 10.14
N MET A 421 10.67 -32.86 10.30
CA MET A 421 11.04 -33.39 11.62
C MET A 421 11.87 -32.40 12.43
N GLY A 422 12.83 -31.72 11.79
CA GLY A 422 13.59 -30.65 12.43
C GLY A 422 12.69 -29.50 12.89
N TRP A 423 11.72 -29.11 12.06
CA TRP A 423 10.69 -28.13 12.41
C TRP A 423 9.83 -28.61 13.58
N LEU A 424 9.39 -29.87 13.59
CA LEU A 424 8.57 -30.43 14.66
C LEU A 424 9.33 -30.44 16.00
N ILE A 425 10.61 -30.82 15.99
CA ILE A 425 11.47 -30.76 17.19
C ILE A 425 11.57 -29.32 17.69
N LYS A 426 11.83 -28.36 16.79
CA LYS A 426 11.90 -26.94 17.13
C LYS A 426 10.57 -26.45 17.72
N PHE A 427 9.45 -26.78 17.08
CA PHE A 427 8.11 -26.44 17.53
C PHE A 427 7.84 -26.96 18.93
N LEU A 428 8.00 -28.27 19.16
CA LEU A 428 7.75 -28.89 20.46
C LEU A 428 8.65 -28.32 21.56
N SER A 429 9.90 -27.99 21.22
CA SER A 429 10.85 -27.37 22.16
C SER A 429 10.48 -25.92 22.52
N SER A 430 9.73 -25.23 21.66
CA SER A 430 9.27 -23.86 21.89
C SER A 430 7.98 -23.77 22.70
N LEU A 431 7.30 -24.89 22.97
CA LEU A 431 6.06 -24.91 23.75
C LEU A 431 6.38 -24.69 25.23
N ASP A 432 6.05 -23.49 25.74
CA ASP A 432 6.27 -23.15 27.16
C ASP A 432 5.09 -23.56 28.08
N TYR A 433 4.06 -24.22 27.53
CA TYR A 433 2.84 -24.60 28.27
C TYR A 433 3.06 -25.65 29.37
N PHE A 434 4.23 -26.28 29.41
CA PHE A 434 4.58 -27.26 30.45
C PHE A 434 4.87 -26.61 31.82
N LYS A 435 4.78 -25.28 31.93
CA LYS A 435 4.84 -24.52 33.19
C LYS A 435 3.47 -24.37 33.88
N GLU A 436 2.39 -24.78 33.25
CA GLU A 436 1.04 -24.78 33.82
C GLU A 436 0.84 -25.92 34.83
N ASP A 437 -0.28 -25.92 35.56
CA ASP A 437 -0.57 -26.96 36.56
C ASP A 437 -0.62 -28.38 35.93
N HIS A 438 -0.33 -29.40 36.75
CA HIS A 438 -0.23 -30.79 36.29
C HIS A 438 -1.48 -31.30 35.56
N ILE A 439 -2.68 -30.86 35.92
CA ILE A 439 -3.94 -31.31 35.29
C ILE A 439 -4.04 -30.70 33.89
N THR A 440 -3.75 -29.41 33.78
CA THR A 440 -3.72 -28.67 32.51
C THR A 440 -2.68 -29.27 31.56
N VAL A 441 -1.47 -29.56 32.06
CA VAL A 441 -0.40 -30.20 31.29
C VAL A 441 -0.80 -31.60 30.80
N VAL A 442 -1.40 -32.43 31.65
CA VAL A 442 -1.89 -33.76 31.25
C VAL A 442 -2.99 -33.66 30.19
N SER A 443 -3.91 -32.69 30.32
CA SER A 443 -4.98 -32.46 29.34
C SER A 443 -4.42 -32.03 27.98
N MET A 444 -3.45 -31.11 27.97
CA MET A 444 -2.74 -30.69 26.76
C MET A 444 -1.97 -31.85 26.13
N ALA A 445 -1.19 -32.59 26.93
CA ALA A 445 -0.40 -33.73 26.45
C ALA A 445 -1.32 -34.79 25.83
N THR A 446 -2.45 -35.09 26.46
CA THR A 446 -3.45 -36.03 25.96
C THR A 446 -4.07 -35.57 24.62
N LYS A 447 -4.19 -34.25 24.42
CA LYS A 447 -4.84 -33.68 23.23
C LYS A 447 -3.89 -33.40 22.06
N PHE A 448 -2.63 -33.06 22.34
CA PHE A 448 -1.65 -32.62 21.35
C PHE A 448 -0.48 -33.59 21.15
N CYS A 449 -0.03 -34.26 22.21
CA CYS A 449 1.20 -35.06 22.21
C CYS A 449 0.93 -36.57 22.15
N LEU A 450 -0.26 -37.02 22.56
CA LEU A 450 -0.67 -38.38 22.27
C LEU A 450 -1.04 -38.47 20.79
N PRO A 451 -0.37 -39.34 20.02
CA PRO A 451 -0.72 -39.52 18.61
C PRO A 451 -2.23 -39.78 18.52
N PRO A 452 -2.95 -39.16 17.56
CA PRO A 452 -4.20 -39.75 17.09
C PRO A 452 -3.91 -41.23 16.89
N THR A 453 -4.80 -42.14 17.30
CA THR A 453 -4.61 -43.61 17.22
C THR A 453 -3.96 -44.08 15.90
N ASN A 454 -4.16 -43.32 14.82
CA ASN A 454 -3.56 -43.48 13.50
C ASN A 454 -2.04 -43.17 13.38
N VAL A 455 -1.49 -42.18 14.09
CA VAL A 455 -0.04 -41.85 14.05
C VAL A 455 0.78 -42.91 14.79
N ALA A 456 0.27 -43.43 15.92
CA ALA A 456 0.89 -44.56 16.62
C ALA A 456 0.96 -45.79 15.70
N ALA A 457 -0.12 -46.09 14.98
CA ALA A 457 -0.17 -47.20 14.03
C ALA A 457 0.83 -47.03 12.86
N ILE A 458 0.95 -45.83 12.30
CA ILE A 458 1.90 -45.51 11.21
C ILE A 458 3.35 -45.63 11.69
N LEU A 459 3.67 -45.15 12.89
CA LEU A 459 5.01 -45.28 13.46
C LEU A 459 5.36 -46.75 13.77
N THR A 460 4.38 -47.54 14.23
CA THR A 460 4.56 -48.96 14.52
C THR A 460 4.69 -49.81 13.24
N GLN A 461 4.03 -49.41 12.15
CA GLN A 461 4.15 -50.07 10.85
C GLN A 461 5.44 -49.72 10.10
N GLY A 462 5.97 -48.51 10.25
CA GLY A 462 7.23 -48.10 9.63
C GLY A 462 8.50 -48.62 10.32
N LEU A 463 8.35 -49.27 11.48
CA LEU A 463 9.43 -49.92 12.25
C LEU A 463 9.50 -51.44 12.02
N LYS A 464 8.60 -51.99 11.20
CA LYS A 464 8.70 -53.35 10.63
C LYS A 464 9.21 -53.26 9.21
#